data_AF-A0A7S0T4Z1-F1
#
_entry.id   AF-A0A7S0T4Z1-F1
#
_cell.length_a   1.000
_cell.length_b   1.000
_cell.length_c   1.000
_cell.angle_alpha   90.00
_cell.angle_beta   90.00
_cell.angle_gamma   90.00
#
_symmetry.space_group_name_H-M   'P 1'
#
loop_
_entity.id
_entity.type
_entity.pdbx_description
1 polymer ?
#
loop_
_entity_poly.entity_id
_entity_poly.type
_entity_poly.pdbx_seq_one_letter_code
_entity_poly.pdbx_strand_id
1 'polypeptide(L)'
;FGEQVRAVGFTRDVAALMSAATCVIAKPGPGVVAESLSLGKALVIPLFALGGSRGVMAQERAVLDFVEENEVGVVCKNEDALMALVSSVQGRDSLQRMSENAGKLPPNRAVYEVVDFLRTMRVQTAFA
;
A
#
# COMPACT_ATOMS: atom_id res chain seq x y z
N PHE A 1 -25.01 8.95 8.62
CA PHE A 1 -24.16 7.84 9.09
C PHE A 1 -23.37 8.35 10.28
N GLY A 2 -23.65 7.86 11.48
CA GLY A 2 -22.81 8.18 12.65
C GLY A 2 -21.57 7.32 12.55
N GLU A 3 -20.48 7.88 12.03
CA GLU A 3 -19.26 7.09 11.80
C GLU A 3 -18.61 6.74 13.14
N GLN A 4 -18.51 5.43 13.42
CA GLN A 4 -17.72 4.93 14.53
C GLN A 4 -16.24 4.99 14.14
N VAL A 5 -15.51 5.93 14.74
CA VAL A 5 -14.06 6.01 14.60
C VAL A 5 -13.41 5.19 15.70
N ARG A 6 -12.54 4.25 15.31
CA ARG A 6 -11.70 3.48 16.25
C ARG A 6 -10.27 3.97 16.19
N ALA A 7 -9.84 4.72 17.22
CA ALA A 7 -8.45 5.11 17.38
C ALA A 7 -7.66 3.97 18.04
N VAL A 8 -6.51 3.63 17.45
CA VAL A 8 -5.58 2.63 17.99
C VAL A 8 -4.19 3.27 18.00
N GLY A 9 -3.45 3.08 19.09
CA GLY A 9 -2.04 3.49 19.17
C GLY A 9 -1.15 2.53 18.38
N PHE A 10 0.09 2.33 18.86
CA PHE A 10 0.94 1.29 18.32
C PHE A 10 0.26 -0.08 18.44
N THR A 11 0.24 -0.85 17.36
CA THR A 11 -0.39 -2.17 17.31
C THR A 11 0.47 -3.17 16.56
N ARG A 12 0.35 -4.44 16.95
CA ARG A 12 0.93 -5.59 16.25
C ARG A 12 -0.06 -6.24 15.28
N ASP A 13 -1.33 -5.84 15.34
CA ASP A 13 -2.43 -6.45 14.60
C ASP A 13 -2.70 -5.74 13.26
N VAL A 14 -1.68 -5.12 12.67
CA VAL A 14 -1.80 -4.32 11.43
C VAL A 14 -2.41 -5.15 10.30
N ALA A 15 -1.93 -6.38 10.10
CA ALA A 15 -2.43 -7.26 9.05
C ALA A 15 -3.92 -7.61 9.23
N ALA A 16 -4.35 -7.87 10.47
CA ALA A 16 -5.76 -8.18 10.76
C ALA A 16 -6.66 -6.96 10.50
N LEU A 17 -6.21 -5.77 10.91
CA LEU A 17 -6.94 -4.52 10.67
C LEU A 17 -7.02 -4.20 9.17
N MET A 18 -5.91 -4.31 8.44
CA MET A 18 -5.88 -4.12 6.98
C MET A 18 -6.77 -5.13 6.25
N SER A 19 -6.74 -6.41 6.67
CA SER A 19 -7.55 -7.46 6.05
C SER A 19 -9.06 -7.18 6.16
N ALA A 20 -9.49 -6.57 7.27
CA ALA A 20 -10.88 -6.17 7.49
C ALA A 20 -11.28 -4.88 6.74
N ALA A 21 -10.31 -4.11 6.23
CA ALA A 21 -10.57 -2.84 5.56
C ALA A 21 -10.87 -3.02 4.06
N THR A 22 -11.59 -2.04 3.49
CA THR A 22 -11.83 -1.94 2.03
C THR A 22 -10.63 -1.32 1.30
N CYS A 23 -9.96 -0.36 1.92
CA CYS A 23 -8.76 0.29 1.40
C CYS A 23 -7.85 0.72 2.55
N VAL A 24 -6.60 1.05 2.22
CA VAL A 24 -5.60 1.58 3.15
C VAL A 24 -5.27 3.02 2.76
N ILE A 25 -5.54 3.97 3.66
CA ILE A 25 -5.16 5.38 3.49
C ILE A 25 -3.85 5.60 4.26
N ALA A 26 -2.73 5.81 3.55
CA ALA A 26 -1.41 5.89 4.18
C ALA A 26 -0.40 6.68 3.34
N LYS A 27 0.72 7.06 3.98
CA LYS A 27 1.89 7.61 3.27
C LYS A 27 2.49 6.53 2.32
N PRO A 28 3.22 6.93 1.27
CA PRO A 28 3.81 6.02 0.27
C PRO A 28 5.06 5.27 0.78
N GLY A 29 5.04 4.79 2.03
CA GLY A 29 6.14 4.00 2.58
C GLY A 29 6.20 2.62 1.93
N PRO A 30 7.39 2.09 1.58
CA PRO A 30 7.49 0.82 0.87
C PRO A 30 6.89 -0.36 1.65
N GLY A 31 7.04 -0.38 2.98
CA GLY A 31 6.47 -1.43 3.84
C GLY A 31 4.94 -1.46 3.81
N VAL A 32 4.29 -0.32 4.07
CA VAL A 32 2.81 -0.26 4.08
C VAL A 32 2.20 -0.54 2.71
N VAL A 33 2.87 -0.12 1.63
CA VAL A 33 2.45 -0.44 0.26
C VAL A 33 2.58 -1.94 -0.01
N ALA A 34 3.73 -2.54 0.31
CA ALA A 34 3.94 -3.97 0.13
C ALA A 34 2.94 -4.82 0.96
N GLU A 35 2.68 -4.42 2.21
CA GLU A 35 1.71 -5.08 3.09
C GLU A 35 0.29 -4.97 2.55
N SER A 36 -0.15 -3.78 2.16
CA SER A 36 -1.49 -3.54 1.58
C SER A 36 -1.72 -4.39 0.33
N LEU A 37 -0.77 -4.39 -0.60
CA LEU A 37 -0.87 -5.15 -1.84
C LEU A 37 -0.82 -6.66 -1.61
N SER A 38 -0.04 -7.12 -0.63
CA SER A 38 -0.03 -8.55 -0.26
C SER A 38 -1.39 -9.04 0.26
N LEU A 39 -2.21 -8.13 0.79
CA LEU A 39 -3.57 -8.37 1.25
C LEU A 39 -4.64 -7.99 0.20
N GLY A 40 -4.23 -7.63 -1.02
CA GLY A 40 -5.13 -7.21 -2.10
C GLY A 40 -5.89 -5.92 -1.81
N LYS A 41 -5.37 -5.03 -0.96
CA LYS A 41 -6.05 -3.80 -0.55
C LYS A 41 -5.62 -2.61 -1.39
N ALA A 42 -6.61 -1.86 -1.89
CA ALA A 42 -6.38 -0.62 -2.62
C ALA A 42 -5.69 0.42 -1.73
N LEU A 43 -4.76 1.17 -2.32
CA LEU A 43 -4.02 2.22 -1.65
C LEU A 43 -4.57 3.61 -1.96
N VAL A 44 -4.66 4.45 -0.94
CA VAL A 44 -5.00 5.86 -1.10
C VAL A 44 -3.93 6.69 -0.41
N ILE A 45 -3.24 7.53 -1.18
CA ILE A 45 -2.09 8.30 -0.70
C ILE A 45 -2.49 9.77 -0.59
N PRO A 46 -2.75 10.31 0.61
CA PRO A 46 -3.24 11.66 0.80
C PRO A 46 -2.07 12.67 0.76
N LEU A 47 -1.60 13.01 -0.44
CA LEU A 47 -0.45 13.89 -0.65
C LEU A 47 -0.61 15.26 0.03
N PHE A 48 -1.83 15.78 0.11
CA PHE A 48 -2.13 17.04 0.82
C PHE A 48 -1.78 16.97 2.32
N ALA A 49 -2.03 15.83 2.96
CA ALA A 49 -1.71 15.61 4.37
C ALA A 49 -0.21 15.41 4.62
N LEU A 50 0.57 15.19 3.55
CA LEU A 50 2.02 15.06 3.59
C LEU A 50 2.75 16.38 3.29
N GLY A 51 2.06 17.51 3.15
CA GLY A 51 2.67 18.77 2.73
C GLY A 51 2.96 18.85 1.22
N GLY A 52 2.21 18.09 0.42
CA GLY A 52 2.35 18.04 -1.02
C GLY A 52 3.57 17.23 -1.47
N SER A 53 3.99 17.41 -2.73
CA SER A 53 5.14 16.72 -3.31
C SER A 53 6.46 16.98 -2.56
N ARG A 54 6.54 18.05 -1.75
CA ARG A 54 7.75 18.39 -0.97
C ARG A 54 7.94 17.50 0.25
N GLY A 55 6.88 16.92 0.79
CA GLY A 55 6.96 16.00 1.92
C GLY A 55 7.09 14.52 1.52
N VAL A 56 7.10 14.22 0.22
CA VAL A 56 7.42 12.89 -0.29
C VAL A 56 8.94 12.74 -0.33
N MET A 57 9.45 11.74 0.37
CA MET A 57 10.88 11.47 0.41
C MET A 57 11.37 10.94 -0.94
N ALA A 58 12.68 11.08 -1.21
CA ALA A 58 13.24 10.66 -2.50
C ALA A 58 12.99 9.18 -2.82
N GLN A 59 13.15 8.32 -1.82
CA GLN A 59 12.87 6.89 -1.94
C GLN A 59 11.38 6.54 -2.09
N GLU A 60 10.48 7.45 -1.73
CA GLU A 60 9.03 7.22 -1.79
C GLU A 60 8.43 7.60 -3.15
N ARG A 61 9.15 8.36 -3.99
CA ARG A 61 8.65 8.76 -5.32
C ARG A 61 8.42 7.58 -6.25
N ALA A 62 9.37 6.65 -6.32
CA ALA A 62 9.22 5.44 -7.13
C ALA A 62 8.04 4.57 -6.65
N VAL A 63 7.67 4.65 -5.37
CA VAL A 63 6.49 3.96 -4.85
C VAL A 63 5.19 4.61 -5.35
N LEU A 64 5.15 5.94 -5.47
CA LEU A 64 4.01 6.64 -6.08
C LEU A 64 3.83 6.22 -7.54
N ASP A 65 4.92 6.27 -8.31
CA ASP A 65 4.92 5.90 -9.73
C ASP A 65 4.41 4.45 -9.88
N PHE A 66 4.94 3.52 -9.07
CA PHE A 66 4.48 2.13 -9.06
C PHE A 66 2.98 1.99 -8.77
N VAL A 67 2.45 2.72 -7.78
CA VAL A 67 1.03 2.64 -7.42
C VAL A 67 0.14 3.13 -8.56
N GLU A 68 0.51 4.25 -9.20
CA GLU A 68 -0.25 4.82 -10.31
C GLU A 68 -0.14 3.98 -11.58
N GLU A 69 1.06 3.53 -11.95
CA GLU A 69 1.33 2.73 -13.15
C GLU A 69 0.63 1.36 -13.12
N ASN A 70 0.53 0.74 -11.94
CA ASN A 70 -0.15 -0.55 -11.78
C ASN A 70 -1.63 -0.42 -11.45
N GLU A 71 -2.16 0.81 -11.36
CA GLU A 71 -3.56 1.09 -11.05
C GLU A 71 -4.05 0.38 -9.76
N VAL A 72 -3.17 0.25 -8.76
CA VAL A 72 -3.45 -0.43 -7.48
C VAL A 72 -3.81 0.55 -6.35
N GLY A 73 -3.87 1.84 -6.69
CA GLY A 73 -4.23 2.90 -5.77
C GLY A 73 -4.31 4.25 -6.45
N VAL A 74 -4.41 5.31 -5.65
CA VAL A 74 -4.52 6.68 -6.14
C VAL A 74 -3.81 7.67 -5.22
N VAL A 75 -3.20 8.69 -5.82
CA VAL A 75 -2.59 9.82 -5.12
C VAL A 75 -3.60 10.98 -5.03
N CYS A 76 -4.15 11.21 -3.84
CA CYS A 76 -5.11 12.28 -3.59
C CYS A 76 -4.40 13.60 -3.28
N LYS A 77 -4.66 14.64 -4.09
CA LYS A 77 -4.03 15.96 -3.96
C LYS A 77 -4.81 16.95 -3.09
N ASN A 78 -6.03 16.61 -2.70
CA ASN A 78 -6.87 17.42 -1.82
C ASN A 78 -7.87 16.53 -1.06
N GLU A 79 -8.45 17.10 0.00
CA GLU A 79 -9.40 16.42 0.89
C GLU A 79 -10.73 16.10 0.20
N ASP A 80 -11.24 17.00 -0.64
CA ASP A 80 -12.51 16.78 -1.35
C ASP A 80 -12.46 15.54 -2.26
N ALA A 81 -11.35 15.34 -2.96
CA ALA A 81 -11.14 14.16 -3.79
C ALA A 81 -11.06 12.87 -2.96
N LEU A 82 -10.42 12.93 -1.79
CA LEU A 82 -10.39 11.80 -0.85
C LEU A 82 -11.79 11.47 -0.35
N MET A 83 -12.54 12.49 0.07
CA MET A 83 -13.91 12.33 0.56
C MET A 83 -14.83 11.77 -0.52
N ALA A 84 -14.73 12.28 -1.75
CA ALA A 84 -15.48 11.75 -2.89
C ALA A 84 -15.14 10.28 -3.17
N LEU A 85 -13.87 9.90 -3.09
CA LEU A 85 -13.41 8.52 -3.31
C LEU A 85 -14.00 7.55 -2.27
N VAL A 86 -14.02 7.91 -0.98
CA VAL A 86 -14.46 7.00 0.08
C VAL A 86 -15.98 7.00 0.29
N SER A 87 -16.68 8.10 0.00
CA SER A 87 -18.11 8.26 0.30
C SER A 87 -19.04 7.94 -0.87
N SER A 88 -18.61 8.15 -2.12
CA SER A 88 -19.44 7.95 -3.31
C SER A 88 -19.48 6.49 -3.78
N VAL A 89 -20.52 6.12 -4.53
CA VAL A 89 -20.62 4.79 -5.17
C VAL A 89 -19.49 4.60 -6.17
N GLN A 90 -19.31 5.57 -7.07
CA GLN A 90 -18.26 5.55 -8.10
C GLN A 90 -16.85 5.48 -7.50
N GLY A 91 -16.66 6.15 -6.35
CA GLY A 91 -15.42 6.07 -5.59
C GLY A 91 -15.17 4.66 -5.04
N ARG A 92 -16.19 4.05 -4.41
CA ARG A 92 -16.10 2.65 -3.94
C ARG A 92 -15.85 1.66 -5.07
N ASP A 93 -16.49 1.83 -6.22
CA ASP A 93 -16.25 0.99 -7.41
C ASP A 93 -14.80 1.14 -7.92
N SER A 94 -14.23 2.34 -7.81
CA SER A 94 -12.83 2.58 -8.15
C SER A 94 -11.87 1.90 -7.18
N LEU A 95 -12.14 1.96 -5.88
CA LEU A 95 -11.37 1.24 -4.86
C LEU A 95 -11.45 -0.28 -5.07
N GLN A 96 -12.61 -0.81 -5.44
CA GLN A 96 -12.75 -2.22 -5.75
C GLN A 96 -11.90 -2.62 -6.97
N ARG A 97 -11.94 -1.85 -8.07
CA ARG A 97 -11.09 -2.10 -9.24
C ARG A 97 -9.59 -2.08 -8.91
N MET A 98 -9.16 -1.14 -8.06
CA MET A 98 -7.77 -1.07 -7.59
C MET A 98 -7.39 -2.31 -6.75
N SER A 99 -8.31 -2.79 -5.89
CA SER A 99 -8.13 -4.04 -5.13
C SER A 99 -8.03 -5.26 -6.05
N GLU A 100 -8.86 -5.33 -7.08
CA GLU A 100 -8.79 -6.38 -8.11
C GLU A 100 -7.47 -6.33 -8.88
N ASN A 101 -6.97 -5.13 -9.20
CA ASN A 101 -5.65 -4.95 -9.84
C ASN A 101 -4.52 -5.40 -8.92
N ALA A 102 -4.58 -5.09 -7.62
CA ALA A 102 -3.61 -5.59 -6.64
C ALA A 102 -3.60 -7.13 -6.61
N GLY A 103 -4.77 -7.78 -6.71
CA GLY A 103 -4.89 -9.23 -6.79
C GLY A 103 -4.31 -9.87 -8.07
N LYS A 104 -4.07 -9.08 -9.13
CA LYS A 104 -3.41 -9.55 -10.37
C LYS A 104 -1.89 -9.50 -10.30
N LEU A 105 -1.33 -8.77 -9.32
CA LEU A 105 0.12 -8.73 -9.13
C LEU A 105 0.64 -10.12 -8.71
N PRO A 106 1.88 -10.46 -9.07
CA PRO A 106 2.52 -11.67 -8.56
C PRO A 106 2.50 -11.69 -7.02
N PRO A 107 2.31 -12.87 -6.40
CA PRO A 107 2.28 -12.96 -4.94
C PRO A 107 3.62 -12.50 -4.37
N ASN A 108 3.57 -11.61 -3.37
CA ASN A 108 4.78 -11.13 -2.71
C ASN A 108 5.42 -12.27 -1.91
N ARG A 109 6.57 -12.75 -2.39
CA ARG A 109 7.38 -13.79 -1.73
C ARG A 109 8.78 -13.29 -1.37
N ALA A 110 9.01 -11.97 -1.39
CA ALA A 110 10.35 -11.38 -1.31
C ALA A 110 11.14 -11.87 -0.08
N VAL A 111 10.51 -11.97 1.10
CA VAL A 111 11.20 -12.44 2.31
C VAL A 111 11.69 -13.88 2.21
N TYR A 112 10.96 -14.74 1.48
CA TYR A 112 11.35 -16.14 1.26
C TYR A 112 12.41 -16.22 0.17
N GLU A 113 12.20 -15.51 -0.95
CA GLU A 113 13.10 -15.51 -2.10
C GLU A 113 14.49 -14.96 -1.76
N VAL A 114 14.55 -13.87 -0.98
CA VAL A 114 15.83 -13.33 -0.51
C VAL A 114 16.57 -14.34 0.36
N VAL A 115 15.88 -15.05 1.26
CA VAL A 115 16.50 -16.09 2.09
C VAL A 115 17.04 -17.23 1.24
N ASP A 116 16.27 -17.70 0.26
CA ASP A 116 16.70 -18.79 -0.65
C ASP A 116 17.85 -18.36 -1.56
N PHE A 117 17.84 -17.13 -2.04
CA PHE A 117 18.94 -16.53 -2.80
C PHE A 117 20.22 -16.46 -1.96
N LEU A 118 20.14 -15.97 -0.72
CA LEU A 118 21.28 -15.91 0.20
C LEU A 118 21.84 -17.31 0.52
N ARG A 119 20.98 -18.33 0.66
CA ARG A 119 21.40 -19.73 0.84
C ARG A 119 22.21 -20.23 -0.36
N THR A 120 21.78 -19.90 -1.57
CA THR A 120 22.47 -20.29 -2.82
C THR A 120 23.86 -19.66 -2.91
N MET A 121 24.00 -18.39 -2.53
CA MET A 121 25.30 -17.71 -2.51
C MET A 121 26.27 -18.28 -1.46
N ARG A 122 25.76 -18.72 -0.30
CA ARG A 122 26.60 -19.34 0.76
C ARG A 122 27.19 -20.70 0.35
N VAL A 123 26.56 -21.42 -0.58
CA VAL A 123 27.13 -22.66 -1.15
C VAL A 123 28.31 -22.35 -2.08
N GLN A 124 28.39 -21.15 -2.65
CA GLN A 124 29.51 -20.73 -3.52
C GLN A 124 30.71 -20.16 -2.76
N THR A 125 30.62 -19.97 -1.44
CA THR A 125 31.71 -19.46 -0.58
C THR A 125 32.37 -20.55 0.27
N ALA A 126 32.46 -21.77 -0.27
CA ALA A 126 33.53 -22.68 0.15
C ALA A 126 34.84 -22.13 -0.39
N PHE A 127 35.47 -21.24 0.38
CA PHE A 127 36.84 -20.77 0.13
C PHE A 127 37.76 -22.00 0.05
N ALA A 128 38.22 -22.30 -1.16
CA ALA A 128 39.44 -23.06 -1.42
C ALA A 128 40.65 -22.13 -1.27
#